data_AF-A0A9P4WJZ7-F1
#
_entry.id   AF-A0A9P4WJZ7-F1
#
_cell.length_a   1.000
_cell.length_b   1.000
_cell.length_c   1.000
_cell.angle_alpha   90.00
_cell.angle_beta   90.00
_cell.angle_gamma   90.00
#
_symmetry.space_group_name_H-M   'P 1'
#
loop_
_entity.id
_entity.type
_entity.pdbx_description
1 polymer ?
#
loop_
_entity_poly.entity_id
_entity_poly.type
_entity_poly.pdbx_seq_one_letter_code
_entity_poly.pdbx_strand_id
1 'polypeptide(L)'
;MGLSRSPLLPYISTFFGTIFLGFGLTYILAPRTGFDLFGFTSTPTSALDWAVMERIMVLYGAKDVFIAAAIFASTWFGTRKSAGCILVAAAACAGVDGLLRNERVWPSRE
;
A
#
# COMPACT_ATOMS: atom_id res chain seq x y z
N MET A 1 21.41 16.79 19.15
CA MET A 1 20.09 17.46 19.19
C MET A 1 20.10 18.59 18.17
N GLY A 2 19.04 18.75 17.37
CA GLY A 2 18.85 19.90 16.48
C GLY A 2 18.94 19.59 14.99
N LEU A 3 17.84 19.12 14.40
CA LEU A 3 17.29 19.61 13.13
C LEU A 3 15.88 19.01 12.94
N SER A 4 14.92 19.92 12.90
CA SER A 4 13.48 19.77 13.10
C SER A 4 13.03 19.49 14.55
N ARG A 5 12.32 20.46 15.12
CA ARG A 5 11.59 20.38 16.40
C ARG A 5 10.09 20.41 16.08
N SER A 6 9.68 19.98 14.87
CA SER A 6 8.27 20.02 14.48
C SER A 6 7.56 18.78 15.02
N PRO A 7 6.55 18.95 15.91
CA PRO A 7 5.71 17.84 16.37
C PRO A 7 4.89 17.22 15.22
N LEU A 8 4.84 17.88 14.06
CA LEU A 8 4.08 17.46 12.88
C LEU A 8 4.63 16.23 12.17
N LEU A 9 5.94 15.96 12.25
CA LEU A 9 6.57 14.81 11.57
C LEU A 9 5.99 13.45 12.01
N PRO A 10 5.84 13.16 13.32
CA PRO A 10 5.18 11.95 13.76
C PRO A 10 3.71 11.90 13.34
N TYR A 11 2.96 13.01 13.40
CA TYR A 11 1.55 13.05 12.97
C TYR A 11 1.36 12.72 11.49
N ILE A 12 2.22 13.25 10.63
CA ILE A 12 2.18 12.96 9.19
C ILE A 12 2.53 11.49 8.95
N SER A 13 3.52 10.96 9.68
CA SER A 13 3.93 9.56 9.56
C SER A 13 2.84 8.60 10.03
N THR A 14 2.17 8.89 11.16
CA THR A 14 0.99 8.10 11.59
C THR A 14 -0.16 8.23 10.61
N PHE A 15 -0.42 9.40 10.04
CA PHE A 15 -1.47 9.56 9.02
C PHE A 15 -1.22 8.67 7.80
N PHE A 16 0.00 8.70 7.24
CA PHE A 16 0.36 7.79 6.14
C PHE A 16 0.29 6.31 6.56
N GLY A 17 0.76 5.97 7.76
CA GLY A 17 0.62 4.61 8.31
C GLY A 17 -0.83 4.15 8.41
N THR A 18 -1.75 5.02 8.85
CA THR A 18 -3.19 4.70 8.93
C THR A 18 -3.83 4.51 7.56
N ILE A 19 -3.38 5.23 6.53
CA ILE A 19 -3.86 5.06 5.16
C ILE A 19 -3.49 3.66 4.64
N PHE A 20 -2.21 3.28 4.74
CA PHE A 20 -1.76 1.95 4.31
C PHE A 20 -2.42 0.84 5.12
N LEU A 21 -2.62 1.04 6.43
CA LEU A 21 -3.33 0.06 7.26
C LEU A 21 -4.79 -0.07 6.83
N GLY A 22 -5.48 1.05 6.58
CA GLY A 22 -6.87 1.07 6.16
C GLY A 22 -7.08 0.35 4.83
N PHE A 23 -6.33 0.73 3.80
CA PHE A 23 -6.39 0.06 2.50
C PHE A 23 -5.99 -1.42 2.58
N GLY A 24 -4.92 -1.73 3.31
CA GLY A 24 -4.48 -3.11 3.49
C GLY A 24 -5.51 -4.00 4.17
N LEU A 25 -6.18 -3.49 5.21
CA LEU A 25 -7.26 -4.20 5.89
C LEU A 25 -8.47 -4.40 4.97
N THR A 26 -8.84 -3.38 4.19
CA THR A 26 -9.93 -3.49 3.21
C THR A 26 -9.63 -4.53 2.15
N TYR A 27 -8.39 -4.62 1.66
CA TYR A 27 -7.99 -5.65 0.69
C TYR A 27 -8.02 -7.07 1.26
N ILE A 28 -7.74 -7.24 2.57
CA ILE A 28 -7.82 -8.54 3.25
C ILE A 28 -9.29 -8.93 3.53
N LEU A 29 -10.10 -8.00 4.03
CA LEU A 29 -11.47 -8.29 4.48
C LEU A 29 -12.50 -8.25 3.33
N ALA A 30 -12.26 -7.43 2.32
CA ALA A 30 -13.14 -7.22 1.18
C ALA A 30 -12.34 -7.18 -0.14
N PRO A 31 -11.70 -8.30 -0.54
CA PRO A 31 -10.81 -8.35 -1.71
C PRO A 31 -11.51 -7.94 -3.02
N ARG A 32 -12.83 -8.18 -3.14
CA ARG A 32 -13.62 -7.77 -4.31
C ARG A 32 -13.81 -6.25 -4.39
N THR A 33 -14.13 -5.61 -3.28
CA THR A 33 -14.19 -4.14 -3.21
C THR A 33 -12.81 -3.52 -3.41
N GLY A 34 -11.77 -4.18 -2.92
CA GLY A 34 -10.38 -3.82 -3.18
C GLY A 34 -10.03 -3.84 -4.67
N PHE A 35 -10.43 -4.90 -5.36
CA PHE A 35 -10.26 -5.04 -6.81
C PHE A 35 -10.97 -3.92 -7.58
N ASP A 36 -12.22 -3.59 -7.20
CA ASP A 36 -12.97 -2.48 -7.80
C ASP A 36 -12.32 -1.11 -7.54
N LEU A 37 -11.71 -0.91 -6.36
CA LEU A 37 -10.97 0.31 -6.02
C LEU A 37 -9.70 0.47 -6.87
N PHE A 38 -9.02 -0.62 -7.21
CA PHE A 38 -7.93 -0.59 -8.17
C PHE A 38 -8.41 -0.33 -9.60
N GLY A 39 -9.68 -0.60 -9.90
CA GLY A 39 -10.30 -0.27 -11.18
C GLY A 39 -9.63 -0.94 -12.37
N PHE A 40 -9.25 -2.22 -12.22
CA PHE A 40 -8.74 -3.01 -13.33
C PHE A 40 -9.83 -3.22 -14.39
N THR A 41 -9.50 -2.97 -15.66
CA THR A 41 -10.42 -3.02 -16.81
C THR A 41 -10.88 -4.43 -17.18
N SER A 42 -10.14 -5.46 -16.78
CA SER A 42 -10.45 -6.87 -17.04
C SER A 42 -11.02 -7.55 -15.79
N THR A 43 -12.35 -7.67 -15.70
CA THR A 43 -13.00 -8.41 -14.62
C THR A 43 -12.90 -9.92 -14.87
N PRO A 44 -12.41 -10.73 -13.92
CA PRO A 44 -12.33 -12.17 -14.10
C PRO A 44 -13.71 -12.78 -14.36
N THR A 45 -13.86 -13.57 -15.43
CA THR A 45 -15.14 -14.18 -15.82
C THR A 45 -15.29 -15.61 -15.29
N SER A 46 -14.18 -16.25 -14.95
CA SER A 46 -14.10 -17.63 -14.42
C SER A 46 -14.04 -17.63 -12.88
N ALA A 47 -14.71 -18.61 -12.26
CA ALA A 47 -14.66 -18.82 -10.81
C ALA A 47 -13.25 -19.15 -10.29
N LEU A 48 -12.41 -19.78 -11.13
CA LEU A 48 -11.03 -20.12 -10.77
C LEU A 48 -10.15 -18.87 -10.77
N ASP A 49 -10.36 -17.97 -11.73
CA ASP A 49 -9.62 -16.70 -11.81
C ASP A 49 -9.99 -15.77 -10.64
N TRP A 50 -11.25 -15.79 -10.20
CA TRP A 50 -11.68 -15.09 -8.98
C TRP A 50 -10.97 -15.59 -7.73
N ALA A 51 -10.80 -16.92 -7.58
CA ALA A 51 -10.11 -17.48 -6.42
C ALA A 51 -8.61 -17.09 -6.39
N VAL A 52 -7.97 -16.99 -7.56
CA VAL A 52 -6.59 -16.50 -7.67
C VAL A 52 -6.52 -15.00 -7.36
N MET A 53 -7.45 -14.20 -7.90
CA MET A 53 -7.53 -12.77 -7.66
C MET A 53 -7.70 -12.45 -6.18
N GLU A 54 -8.62 -13.13 -5.49
CA GLU A 54 -8.86 -12.93 -4.06
C GLU A 54 -7.59 -13.21 -3.23
N ARG A 55 -6.81 -14.24 -3.57
CA ARG A 55 -5.53 -14.52 -2.91
C ARG A 55 -4.47 -13.45 -3.18
N ILE A 56 -4.39 -12.93 -4.41
CA ILE A 56 -3.47 -11.84 -4.77
C ILE A 56 -3.84 -10.57 -4.00
N MET A 57 -5.13 -10.25 -3.89
CA MET A 57 -5.61 -9.08 -3.13
C MET A 57 -5.31 -9.21 -1.64
N VAL A 58 -5.49 -10.39 -1.05
CA VAL A 58 -5.09 -10.64 0.35
C VAL A 58 -3.58 -10.48 0.54
N LEU A 59 -2.76 -10.95 -0.40
CA LEU A 59 -1.30 -10.76 -0.35
C LEU A 59 -0.91 -9.28 -0.44
N TYR A 60 -1.59 -8.52 -1.31
CA TYR A 60 -1.42 -7.08 -1.43
C TYR A 60 -1.82 -6.35 -0.15
N GLY A 61 -2.94 -6.74 0.45
CA GLY A 61 -3.36 -6.18 1.73
C GLY A 61 -2.39 -6.48 2.86
N ALA A 62 -1.83 -7.69 2.92
CA ALA A 62 -0.81 -8.05 3.89
C ALA A 62 0.49 -7.23 3.71
N LYS A 63 0.90 -6.95 2.46
CA LYS A 63 2.00 -6.03 2.15
C LYS A 63 1.76 -4.65 2.74
N ASP A 64 0.57 -4.09 2.51
CA ASP A 64 0.23 -2.73 2.96
C ASP A 64 0.15 -2.64 4.48
N VAL A 65 -0.35 -3.69 5.15
CA VAL A 65 -0.32 -3.80 6.62
C VAL A 65 1.12 -3.87 7.15
N PHE A 66 2.01 -4.61 6.48
CA PHE A 66 3.43 -4.66 6.86
C PHE A 66 4.11 -3.29 6.71
N ILE A 67 3.85 -2.58 5.61
CA ILE A 67 4.35 -1.21 5.39
C ILE A 67 3.82 -0.27 6.48
N ALA A 68 2.54 -0.36 6.83
CA ALA A 68 1.97 0.42 7.92
C ALA A 68 2.64 0.11 9.26
N ALA A 69 2.85 -1.16 9.59
CA ALA A 69 3.55 -1.58 10.80
C ALA A 69 4.99 -1.05 10.83
N ALA A 70 5.69 -1.05 9.69
CA ALA A 70 7.03 -0.49 9.57
C ALA A 70 7.05 1.04 9.75
N ILE A 71 6.04 1.75 9.24
CA ILE A 71 5.86 3.20 9.47
C ILE A 71 5.59 3.46 10.96
N PHE A 72 4.71 2.70 11.62
CA PHE A 72 4.48 2.86 13.06
C PHE A 72 5.73 2.52 13.88
N ALA A 73 6.41 1.42 13.59
CA ALA A 73 7.63 1.02 14.29
C ALA A 73 8.72 2.09 14.16
N SER A 74 8.94 2.64 12.96
CA SER A 74 9.93 3.70 12.74
C SER A 74 9.53 5.06 13.31
N THR A 75 8.24 5.35 13.42
CA THR A 75 7.73 6.60 13.99
C THR A 75 7.82 6.61 15.52
N TRP A 76 7.51 5.48 16.17
CA TRP A 76 7.43 5.38 17.63
C TRP A 76 8.71 4.85 18.31
N PHE A 77 9.42 3.92 17.67
CA PHE A 77 10.64 3.30 18.21
C PHE A 77 11.91 3.65 17.43
N GLY A 78 11.77 4.24 16.24
CA GLY A 78 12.87 4.54 15.33
C GLY A 78 13.37 5.98 15.39
N THR A 79 14.34 6.26 14.52
CA THR A 79 14.82 7.63 14.28
C THR A 79 13.99 8.28 13.17
N ARG A 80 13.88 9.61 13.19
CA ARG A 80 13.16 10.36 12.14
C ARG A 80 13.70 10.15 10.72
N LYS A 81 15.00 9.82 10.58
CA LYS A 81 15.58 9.42 9.29
C LYS A 81 15.01 8.08 8.81
N SER A 82 14.84 7.12 9.71
CA SER A 82 14.22 5.82 9.40
C SER A 82 12.77 6.00 8.94
N ALA A 83 11.96 6.80 9.66
CA ALA A 83 10.59 7.09 9.27
C ALA A 83 10.50 7.73 7.87
N GLY A 84 11.38 8.69 7.56
CA GLY A 84 11.47 9.30 6.23
C GLY A 84 11.84 8.29 5.14
N CYS A 85 12.83 7.41 5.38
CA CYS A 85 13.22 6.37 4.42
C CYS A 85 12.07 5.39 4.16
N ILE A 86 11.34 4.97 5.20
CA ILE A 86 10.20 4.05 5.05
C ILE A 86 9.06 4.73 4.30
N LEU A 87 8.78 6.02 4.54
CA LEU A 87 7.78 6.77 3.76
C LEU A 87 8.16 6.89 2.28
N VAL A 88 9.44 7.14 1.97
CA VAL A 88 9.91 7.17 0.57
C VAL A 88 9.77 5.80 -0.08
N ALA A 89 10.14 4.73 0.62
CA ALA A 89 9.97 3.36 0.13
C ALA A 89 8.49 3.00 -0.08
N ALA A 90 7.61 3.43 0.84
CA ALA A 90 6.16 3.24 0.73
C ALA A 90 5.58 4.01 -0.46
N ALA A 91 6.01 5.26 -0.67
CA ALA A 91 5.61 6.06 -1.83
C ALA A 91 6.10 5.44 -3.15
N ALA A 92 7.31 4.88 -3.18
CA ALA A 92 7.81 4.15 -4.34
C ALA A 92 6.95 2.91 -4.64
N CYS A 93 6.56 2.14 -3.63
CA CYS A 93 5.65 1.01 -3.79
C CYS A 93 4.30 1.46 -4.38
N ALA A 94 3.68 2.49 -3.80
CA ALA A 94 2.42 3.03 -4.29
C ALA A 94 2.54 3.56 -5.74
N GLY A 95 3.68 4.16 -6.09
CA GLY A 95 3.97 4.60 -7.45
C GLY A 95 4.05 3.42 -8.44
N VAL A 96 4.71 2.32 -8.06
CA VAL A 96 4.77 1.09 -8.88
C VAL A 96 3.38 0.45 -9.01
N ASP A 97 2.60 0.42 -7.93
CA ASP A 97 1.23 -0.11 -7.94
C ASP A 97 0.34 0.71 -8.91
N GLY A 98 0.47 2.04 -8.91
CA GLY A 98 -0.20 2.92 -9.87
C GLY A 98 0.30 2.75 -11.31
N LEU A 99 1.58 2.43 -11.50
CA LEU A 99 2.16 2.12 -12.82
C LEU A 99 1.59 0.82 -13.40
N LEU A 100 1.49 -0.23 -12.57
CA LEU A 100 0.92 -1.52 -12.96
C LEU A 100 -0.55 -1.41 -13.36
N ARG A 101 -1.29 -0.51 -12.70
CA ARG A 101 -2.65 -0.15 -13.10
C ARG A 101 -2.72 0.54 -14.46
N ASN A 102 -1.70 1.31 -14.84
CA ASN A 102 -1.74 2.10 -16.07
C ASN A 102 -1.41 1.24 -17.29
N GLU A 103 -2.46 0.75 -17.94
CA GLU A 103 -2.48 -0.01 -19.19
C GLU A 103 -1.73 0.65 -20.37
N ARG A 104 -1.44 1.96 -20.31
CA ARG A 104 -0.59 2.64 -21.31
C ARG A 104 0.90 2.34 -21.17
N VAL A 105 1.36 1.95 -19.98
CA VAL A 105 2.78 1.72 -19.67
C VAL A 105 3.13 0.23 -19.72
N TRP A 106 2.19 -0.63 -19.36
CA TRP A 106 2.36 -2.07 -19.43
C TRP A 106 1.49 -2.66 -20.56
N PRO A 107 1.99 -2.72 -21.80
CA PRO A 107 1.29 -3.40 -22.87
C PRO A 107 1.28 -4.89 -22.55
N SER A 108 0.09 -5.45 -22.34
CA SER A 108 -0.14 -6.89 -22.36
C SER A 108 0.38 -7.41 -23.70
N ARG A 109 1.55 -8.07 -23.66
CA ARG A 109 2.06 -8.80 -24.82
C ARG A 109 1.10 -9.97 -25.03
N GLU A 110 0.22 -9.81 -26.01
CA GLU A 110 -0.62 -10.85 -26.57
C GLU A 110 0.22 -12.01 -27.12
#